data_AF-A0A1F8N4U1-F1
#
_entry.id   AF-A0A1F8N4U1-F1
#
_cell.length_a   1.000
_cell.length_b   1.000
_cell.length_c   1.000
_cell.angle_alpha   90.00
_cell.angle_beta   90.00
_cell.angle_gamma   90.00
#
_symmetry.space_group_name_H-M   'P 1'
#
loop_
_entity.id
_entity.type
_entity.pdbx_description
1 polymer ?
#
loop_
_entity_poly.entity_id
_entity_poly.type
_entity_poly.pdbx_seq_one_letter_code
_entity_poly.pdbx_strand_id
1 'polypeptide(L)'
;MTTKIVRPCPVKNPSVNREEIVFSHPSESEFARVLDFYGIEWRYEPTTFPLRWDVEGNLLEAFTPDFYLVQQDLYVELTTLLPRLMRDKRRKMRRLHKLYPQINAKLWDRNDFLHLLERCGIEERSQNLVGREAIKEEEEHV
;
A
#
# COMPACT_ATOMS: atom_id res chain seq x y z
N MET A 1 35.30 -18.93 3.05
CA MET A 1 34.67 -17.96 3.97
C MET A 1 33.19 -17.92 3.63
N THR A 2 32.36 -18.53 4.46
CA THR A 2 30.93 -18.70 4.18
C THR A 2 30.23 -17.38 4.48
N THR A 3 29.96 -16.59 3.45
CA THR A 3 29.16 -15.36 3.57
C THR A 3 27.77 -15.80 4.02
N LYS A 4 27.45 -15.64 5.31
CA LYS A 4 26.09 -15.76 5.82
C LYS A 4 25.25 -14.80 4.97
N ILE A 5 24.38 -15.33 4.13
CA ILE A 5 23.35 -14.55 3.48
C ILE A 5 22.45 -14.05 4.61
N VAL A 6 22.72 -12.84 5.10
CA VAL A 6 21.85 -12.16 6.05
C VAL A 6 20.54 -11.98 5.31
N ARG A 7 19.50 -12.71 5.72
CA ARG A 7 18.16 -12.50 5.16
C ARG A 7 17.83 -11.03 5.41
N PRO A 8 17.42 -10.28 4.39
CA PRO A 8 17.07 -8.89 4.60
C PRO A 8 15.89 -8.85 5.55
N CYS A 9 16.03 -8.12 6.66
CA CYS A 9 14.99 -8.02 7.67
C CYS A 9 14.07 -6.85 7.31
N PRO A 10 12.76 -7.06 7.16
CA PRO A 10 11.81 -5.96 7.12
C PRO A 10 11.92 -5.13 8.41
N VAL A 11 11.91 -3.81 8.27
CA VAL A 11 11.96 -2.87 9.38
C VAL A 11 10.53 -2.53 9.76
N LYS A 12 10.16 -2.73 11.03
CA LYS A 12 8.86 -2.31 11.56
C LYS A 12 8.92 -0.82 11.88
N ASN A 13 8.01 -0.06 11.29
CA ASN A 13 7.88 1.37 11.54
C ASN A 13 7.07 1.57 12.83
N PRO A 14 7.30 2.68 13.58
CA PRO A 14 6.54 2.97 14.79
C PRO A 14 5.05 3.12 14.48
N SER A 15 4.20 2.64 15.39
CA SER A 15 2.77 2.92 15.32
C SER A 15 2.51 4.37 15.68
N VAL A 16 1.86 5.10 14.79
CA VAL A 16 1.42 6.49 14.99
C VAL A 16 -0.07 6.49 15.34
N ASN A 17 -0.49 7.38 16.24
CA ASN A 17 -1.92 7.56 16.53
C ASN A 17 -2.65 8.03 15.27
N ARG A 18 -3.92 7.67 15.10
CA ARG A 18 -4.67 7.95 13.87
C ARG A 18 -4.75 9.45 13.55
N GLU A 19 -4.85 10.28 14.58
CA GLU A 19 -4.96 11.74 14.49
C GLU A 19 -3.62 12.42 14.14
N GLU A 20 -2.51 11.71 14.32
CA GLU A 20 -1.15 12.20 14.08
C GLU A 20 -0.60 11.74 12.71
N ILE A 21 -1.34 10.91 11.97
CA ILE A 21 -0.91 10.42 10.65
C ILE A 21 -0.91 11.58 9.65
N VAL A 22 0.26 11.84 9.08
CA VAL A 22 0.42 12.74 7.94
C VAL A 22 0.52 11.89 6.68
N PHE A 23 -0.54 11.90 5.87
CA PHE A 23 -0.58 11.16 4.61
C PHE A 23 0.29 11.83 3.54
N SER A 24 0.97 11.01 2.74
CA SER A 24 1.83 11.46 1.65
C SER A 24 1.02 11.95 0.43
N HIS A 25 -0.20 11.45 0.26
CA HIS A 25 -1.09 11.83 -0.83
C HIS A 25 -2.56 11.94 -0.38
N PRO A 26 -3.36 12.87 -0.94
CA PRO A 26 -4.79 13.00 -0.60
C PRO A 26 -5.60 11.70 -0.72
N SER A 27 -5.32 10.89 -1.75
CA SER A 27 -5.98 9.59 -1.97
C SER A 27 -5.77 8.61 -0.82
N GLU A 28 -4.64 8.66 -0.12
CA GLU A 28 -4.38 7.81 1.05
C GLU A 28 -5.28 8.22 2.21
N SER A 29 -5.44 9.53 2.45
CA SER A 29 -6.32 10.05 3.50
C SER A 29 -7.80 9.75 3.22
N GLU A 30 -8.21 9.73 1.95
CA GLU A 30 -9.55 9.32 1.54
C GLU A 30 -9.73 7.82 1.79
N PHE A 31 -8.79 7.01 1.33
CA PHE A 31 -8.82 5.55 1.53
C PHE A 31 -8.91 5.18 3.02
N ALA A 32 -8.09 5.80 3.87
CA ALA A 32 -8.13 5.65 5.33
C ALA A 32 -9.52 5.95 5.91
N ARG A 33 -10.14 7.08 5.50
CA ARG A 33 -11.50 7.45 5.94
C ARG A 33 -12.53 6.41 5.54
N VAL A 34 -12.43 5.84 4.34
CA VAL A 34 -13.37 4.82 3.89
C VAL A 34 -13.16 3.50 4.65
N LEU A 35 -11.92 3.08 4.89
CA LEU A 35 -11.64 1.92 5.74
C LEU A 35 -12.22 2.10 7.15
N ASP A 36 -12.08 3.29 7.74
CA ASP A 36 -12.63 3.63 9.04
C ASP A 36 -14.16 3.58 9.07
N PHE A 37 -14.80 4.14 8.05
CA PHE A 37 -16.25 4.09 7.90
C PHE A 37 -16.79 2.65 7.87
N TYR A 38 -16.02 1.73 7.29
CA TYR A 38 -16.35 0.31 7.20
C TYR A 38 -15.83 -0.55 8.36
N GLY A 39 -15.15 0.06 9.33
CA GLY A 39 -14.58 -0.67 10.47
C GLY A 39 -13.50 -1.67 10.09
N ILE A 40 -12.84 -1.47 8.95
CA ILE A 40 -11.71 -2.32 8.53
C ILE A 40 -10.48 -1.84 9.31
N GLU A 41 -9.78 -2.75 9.98
CA GLU A 41 -8.58 -2.36 10.74
C GLU A 41 -7.38 -2.26 9.81
N TRP A 42 -6.69 -1.13 9.89
CA TRP A 42 -5.54 -0.84 9.06
C TRP A 42 -4.43 -0.13 9.83
N ARG A 43 -3.22 -0.19 9.27
CA ARG A 43 -2.04 0.58 9.73
C ARG A 43 -1.41 1.29 8.54
N TYR A 44 -1.01 2.55 8.72
CA TYR A 44 -0.27 3.31 7.72
C TYR A 44 1.20 2.95 7.74
N GLU A 45 1.78 2.67 6.57
CA GLU A 45 3.21 2.42 6.37
C GLU A 45 3.90 1.59 7.49
N PRO A 46 3.37 0.46 7.96
CA PRO A 46 3.85 -0.15 9.21
C PRO A 46 5.16 -0.91 9.03
N THR A 47 5.61 -1.14 7.80
CA THR A 47 6.80 -1.96 7.53
C THR A 47 7.51 -1.51 6.26
N THR A 48 8.80 -1.24 6.40
CA THR A 48 9.70 -0.94 5.29
C THR A 48 10.44 -2.22 4.89
N PHE A 49 10.39 -2.58 3.61
CA PHE A 49 11.04 -3.75 3.03
C PHE A 49 12.27 -3.34 2.23
N PRO A 50 13.48 -3.69 2.69
CA PRO A 50 14.67 -3.57 1.88
C PRO A 50 14.60 -4.43 0.61
N LEU A 51 14.88 -3.84 -0.57
CA LEU A 51 14.77 -4.51 -1.87
C LEU A 51 16.10 -4.63 -2.64
N ARG A 52 17.08 -3.78 -2.35
CA ARG A 52 18.37 -3.75 -3.06
C ARG A 52 19.47 -3.15 -2.21
N TRP A 53 20.68 -3.65 -2.38
CA TRP A 53 21.91 -3.16 -1.76
C TRP A 53 23.02 -3.03 -2.80
N ASP A 54 24.05 -2.25 -2.49
CA ASP A 54 25.28 -2.20 -3.28
C ASP A 54 26.24 -3.35 -2.88
N VAL A 55 27.42 -3.35 -3.48
CA VAL A 55 28.46 -4.37 -3.23
C VAL A 55 29.07 -4.28 -1.82
N GLU A 56 28.95 -3.14 -1.16
CA GLU A 56 29.45 -2.89 0.20
C GLU A 56 28.37 -3.21 1.25
N GLY A 57 27.13 -3.47 0.82
CA GLY A 57 26.01 -3.81 1.67
C GLY A 57 25.16 -2.62 2.09
N ASN A 58 25.37 -1.43 1.51
CA ASN A 58 24.54 -0.26 1.78
C ASN A 58 23.18 -0.38 1.08
N LEU A 59 22.11 0.04 1.76
CA LEU A 59 20.74 -0.01 1.24
C LEU A 59 20.54 0.97 0.07
N LEU A 60 20.22 0.45 -1.12
CA LEU A 60 19.99 1.24 -2.32
C LEU A 60 18.51 1.48 -2.63
N GLU A 61 17.66 0.52 -2.30
CA GLU A 61 16.22 0.61 -2.59
C GLU A 61 15.44 -0.12 -1.51
N ALA A 62 14.40 0.55 -0.99
CA ALA A 62 13.40 -0.03 -0.12
C ALA A 62 12.00 0.26 -0.65
N PHE A 63 11.03 -0.41 -0.06
CA PHE A 63 9.62 -0.29 -0.38
C PHE A 63 8.79 -0.38 0.89
N THR A 64 7.93 0.59 1.09
CA THR A 64 7.03 0.70 2.24
C THR A 64 5.63 0.79 1.66
N PRO A 65 4.83 -0.28 1.74
CA PRO A 65 3.45 -0.23 1.28
C PRO A 65 2.64 0.79 2.09
N ASP A 66 1.78 1.53 1.40
CA ASP A 66 0.96 2.59 2.00
C ASP A 66 0.12 2.09 3.19
N PHE A 67 -0.50 0.91 3.07
CA PHE A 67 -1.38 0.34 4.09
C PHE A 67 -1.07 -1.12 4.41
N TYR A 68 -1.43 -1.54 5.61
CA TYR A 68 -1.58 -2.95 5.98
C TYR A 68 -2.97 -3.18 6.56
N LEU A 69 -3.74 -4.07 5.94
CA LEU A 69 -5.06 -4.48 6.42
C LEU A 69 -4.91 -5.69 7.34
N VAL A 70 -5.27 -5.52 8.61
CA VAL A 70 -4.90 -6.45 9.68
C VAL A 70 -5.65 -7.77 9.55
N GLN A 71 -6.97 -7.72 9.30
CA GLN A 71 -7.80 -8.93 9.21
C GLN A 71 -7.43 -9.79 8.00
N GLN A 72 -6.98 -9.16 6.91
CA GLN A 72 -6.68 -9.83 5.65
C GLN A 72 -5.20 -10.25 5.54
N ASP A 73 -4.37 -9.88 6.53
CA ASP A 73 -2.91 -9.99 6.46
C ASP A 73 -2.37 -9.55 5.09
N LEU A 74 -2.70 -8.31 4.71
CA LEU A 74 -2.46 -7.81 3.36
C LEU A 74 -1.83 -6.42 3.40
N TYR A 75 -0.65 -6.30 2.79
CA TYR A 75 -0.07 -5.00 2.45
C TYR A 75 -0.68 -4.47 1.16
N VAL A 76 -1.08 -3.21 1.16
CA VAL A 76 -1.71 -2.52 0.05
C VAL A 76 -0.87 -1.31 -0.32
N GLU A 77 -0.57 -1.20 -1.60
CA GLU A 77 0.00 -0.01 -2.21
C GLU A 77 -1.07 0.56 -3.15
N LEU A 78 -1.51 1.79 -2.90
CA LEU A 78 -2.46 2.47 -3.75
C LEU A 78 -1.80 2.80 -5.09
N THR A 79 -2.50 2.52 -6.18
CA THR A 79 -2.05 2.90 -7.52
C THR A 79 -3.08 3.79 -8.18
N THR A 80 -2.60 4.90 -8.75
CA THR A 80 -3.33 5.59 -9.81
C THR A 80 -3.06 4.86 -11.13
N LEU A 81 -3.95 5.04 -12.11
CA LEU A 81 -3.84 4.36 -13.41
C LEU A 81 -2.72 4.90 -14.32
N LEU A 82 -1.97 5.92 -13.87
CA LEU A 82 -0.92 6.55 -14.67
C LEU A 82 0.19 5.55 -15.06
N PRO A 83 0.29 5.15 -16.35
CA PRO A 83 1.12 4.00 -16.75
C PRO A 83 2.61 4.16 -16.46
N ARG A 84 3.11 5.40 -16.37
CA ARG A 84 4.53 5.67 -16.07
C ARG A 84 4.88 5.37 -14.62
N LEU A 85 4.01 5.74 -13.67
CA LEU A 85 4.21 5.52 -12.23
C LEU A 85 3.99 4.06 -11.84
N MET A 86 3.13 3.34 -12.58
CA MET A 86 2.91 1.91 -12.37
C MET A 86 4.15 1.04 -12.62
N ARG A 87 5.08 1.45 -13.50
CA ARG A 87 6.25 0.60 -13.83
C ARG A 87 7.16 0.40 -12.63
N ASP A 88 7.44 1.48 -11.90
CA ASP A 88 8.30 1.42 -10.71
C ASP A 88 7.62 0.68 -9.56
N LYS A 89 6.34 0.96 -9.30
CA LYS A 89 5.55 0.21 -8.30
C LYS A 89 5.53 -1.29 -8.62
N ARG A 90 5.24 -1.68 -9.86
CA ARG A 90 5.28 -3.09 -10.32
C ARG A 90 6.67 -3.71 -10.25
N ARG A 91 7.75 -2.95 -10.50
CA ARG A 91 9.13 -3.44 -10.35
C ARG A 91 9.43 -3.75 -8.88
N LYS A 92 9.11 -2.82 -7.97
CA LYS A 92 9.31 -2.99 -6.53
C LYS A 92 8.49 -4.16 -5.99
N MET A 93 7.22 -4.25 -6.34
CA MET A 93 6.34 -5.38 -5.98
C MET A 93 6.90 -6.74 -6.42
N ARG A 94 7.32 -6.86 -7.69
CA ARG A 94 7.94 -8.10 -8.18
C ARG A 94 9.22 -8.47 -7.42
N ARG A 95 9.99 -7.49 -6.95
CA ARG A 95 11.17 -7.74 -6.12
C ARG A 95 10.79 -8.14 -4.70
N LEU A 96 9.79 -7.49 -4.12
CA LEU A 96 9.25 -7.83 -2.81
C LEU A 96 8.79 -9.29 -2.78
N HIS A 97 7.99 -9.73 -3.76
CA HIS A 97 7.55 -11.13 -3.83
C HIS A 97 8.69 -12.14 -4.03
N LYS A 98 9.81 -11.73 -4.68
CA LYS A 98 10.99 -12.57 -4.82
C LYS A 98 11.80 -12.71 -3.53
N LEU A 99 11.95 -11.61 -2.78
CA LEU A 99 12.74 -11.57 -1.56
C LEU A 99 11.96 -12.02 -0.32
N TYR A 100 10.65 -11.79 -0.33
CA TYR A 100 9.72 -12.04 0.77
C TYR A 100 8.47 -12.78 0.27
N PRO A 101 8.60 -14.04 -0.19
CA PRO A 101 7.48 -14.79 -0.78
C PRO A 101 6.31 -15.04 0.20
N GLN A 102 6.56 -14.96 1.50
CA GLN A 102 5.55 -15.10 2.55
C GLN A 102 4.71 -13.83 2.76
N ILE A 103 5.11 -12.70 2.17
CA ILE A 103 4.41 -11.42 2.36
C ILE A 103 3.33 -11.28 1.31
N ASN A 104 2.08 -11.22 1.77
CA ASN A 104 0.93 -10.92 0.93
C ASN A 104 0.83 -9.41 0.73
N ALA A 105 1.17 -8.97 -0.48
CA ALA A 105 1.18 -7.56 -0.86
C ALA A 105 0.58 -7.38 -2.26
N LYS A 106 -0.22 -6.33 -2.46
CA LYS A 106 -0.90 -6.02 -3.74
C LYS A 106 -0.89 -4.53 -4.06
N LEU A 107 -0.90 -4.22 -5.37
CA LEU A 107 -1.25 -2.90 -5.86
C LEU A 107 -2.78 -2.84 -5.94
N TRP A 108 -3.40 -1.81 -5.38
CA TRP A 108 -4.85 -1.61 -5.45
C TRP A 108 -5.21 -0.34 -6.20
N ASP A 109 -6.10 -0.50 -7.16
CA ASP A 109 -6.88 0.60 -7.69
C ASP A 109 -8.25 0.70 -6.99
N ARG A 110 -9.09 1.59 -7.50
CA ARG A 110 -10.44 1.83 -6.98
C ARG A 110 -11.36 0.61 -7.09
N ASN A 111 -11.22 -0.21 -8.13
CA ASN A 111 -12.05 -1.40 -8.32
C ASN A 111 -11.63 -2.53 -7.38
N ASP A 112 -10.32 -2.70 -7.16
CA ASP A 112 -9.81 -3.65 -6.16
C ASP A 112 -10.41 -3.38 -4.77
N PHE A 113 -10.54 -2.10 -4.42
CA PHE A 113 -11.18 -1.70 -3.18
C PHE A 113 -12.68 -2.03 -3.13
N LEU A 114 -13.43 -1.76 -4.20
CA LEU A 114 -14.85 -2.15 -4.28
C LEU A 114 -15.04 -3.66 -4.10
N HIS A 115 -14.17 -4.47 -4.72
CA HIS A 115 -14.20 -5.92 -4.56
C HIS A 115 -13.87 -6.38 -3.14
N LEU A 116 -13.03 -5.66 -2.39
CA LEU A 116 -12.84 -5.94 -0.96
C LEU A 116 -14.17 -5.75 -0.20
N LEU A 117 -14.86 -4.64 -0.44
CA LEU A 117 -16.12 -4.32 0.26
C LEU A 117 -17.21 -5.37 -0.02
N GLU A 118 -17.33 -5.81 -1.26
CA GLU A 118 -18.21 -6.92 -1.66
C GLU A 118 -17.86 -8.18 -0.88
N ARG A 119 -16.59 -8.58 -0.85
CA ARG A 119 -16.13 -9.79 -0.15
C ARG A 119 -16.32 -9.71 1.37
N CYS A 120 -16.28 -8.51 1.93
CA CYS A 120 -16.55 -8.27 3.35
C CYS A 120 -18.04 -8.32 3.70
N GLY A 121 -18.93 -8.55 2.73
CA GLY A 121 -20.39 -8.61 2.94
C GLY A 121 -21.01 -7.23 3.17
N ILE A 122 -20.36 -6.17 2.71
CA ILE A 122 -20.77 -4.78 2.94
C ILE A 122 -21.53 -4.25 1.71
N GLU A 123 -22.47 -5.05 1.20
CA GLU A 123 -23.14 -4.83 -0.09
C GLU A 123 -24.14 -3.65 -0.07
N GLU A 124 -24.82 -3.38 1.04
CA GLU A 124 -25.89 -2.35 1.08
C GLU A 124 -25.39 -0.90 1.04
N ARG A 125 -24.08 -0.65 1.21
CA ARG A 125 -23.53 0.72 1.34
C ARG A 125 -22.62 1.16 0.19
N SER A 126 -22.13 0.23 -0.64
CA SER A 126 -21.15 0.50 -1.71
C SER A 126 -21.73 1.27 -2.89
N GLN A 127 -23.03 1.11 -3.19
CA GLN A 127 -23.68 1.74 -4.35
C GLN A 127 -23.86 3.27 -4.22
N ASN A 128 -23.75 3.84 -3.01
CA ASN A 128 -23.96 5.28 -2.76
C ASN A 128 -22.66 6.10 -2.67
N LEU A 129 -21.48 5.46 -2.65
CA LEU A 129 -20.23 6.13 -2.22
C LEU A 129 -19.35 6.64 -3.35
N VAL A 130 -19.68 6.35 -4.60
CA VAL A 130 -18.86 6.78 -5.72
C VAL A 130 -19.31 8.17 -6.16
N GLY A 131 -18.91 9.17 -5.37
CA GLY A 131 -18.93 10.56 -5.81
C GLY A 131 -18.19 10.66 -7.14
N ARG A 132 -18.90 11.14 -8.18
CA ARG A 132 -18.37 11.43 -9.51
C ARG A 132 -17.35 12.59 -9.52
N GLU A 133 -16.92 13.07 -8.36
CA GLU A 133 -16.30 14.38 -8.18
C GLU A 133 -14.77 14.34 -8.08
N ALA A 134 -14.16 13.20 -7.72
CA ALA A 134 -12.69 13.08 -7.67
C ALA A 134 -11.99 13.08 -9.05
N ILE A 135 -12.75 13.01 -10.15
CA ILE A 135 -12.20 13.08 -11.52
C ILE A 135 -11.91 14.55 -11.92
N LYS A 136 -12.58 15.54 -11.32
CA LYS A 136 -12.44 16.94 -11.78
C LYS A 136 -11.13 17.60 -11.37
N GLU A 137 -10.56 17.28 -10.21
CA GLU A 137 -9.38 17.99 -9.71
C GLU A 137 -8.05 17.51 -10.32
N GLU A 138 -7.96 16.25 -10.78
CA GLU A 138 -6.74 15.75 -11.45
C GLU A 138 -6.68 16.07 -12.96
N GLU A 139 -7.80 16.43 -13.61
CA GLU A 139 -7.84 16.82 -15.03
C GLU A 139 -7.57 18.32 -15.26
N GLU A 140 -7.69 19.19 -14.25
CA GLU A 140 -7.56 20.66 -14.42
C GLU A 140 -6.13 21.22 -14.27
N HIS A 141 -5.11 20.41 -13.94
CA HIS A 141 -3.74 20.89 -13.73
C HIS A 141 -2.69 20.32 -14.71
N VAL A 142 -3.09 20.02 -15.95
CA VAL A 142 -2.15 19.73 -17.07
C VAL A 142 -2.00 20.93 -18.00
#